data_AF-A0A416JNM3-F1
#
_entry.id   AF-A0A416JNM3-F1
#
_cell.length_a   1.000
_cell.length_b   1.000
_cell.length_c   1.000
_cell.angle_alpha   90.00
_cell.angle_beta   90.00
_cell.angle_gamma   90.00
#
_symmetry.space_group_name_H-M   'P 1'
#
loop_
_entity.id
_entity.type
_entity.pdbx_description
1 polymer ?
#
loop_
_entity_poly.entity_id
_entity_poly.type
_entity_poly.pdbx_seq_one_letter_code
_entity_poly.pdbx_strand_id
1 'polypeptide(L)'
;MEQSRCNADAKHIRHFLDICDGNWHSCIYVRCVSCKTPGYCNGPHFLYHPDENGSPCVLPMADARMLFSRIPEPTECLSAITLEQFQSLYGLYFAKEALTDKPCPCFALLRHQEASHYHW
;
A
#
# COMPACT_ATOMS: atom_id res chain seq x y z
N MET A 1 3.16 21.52 0.27
CA MET A 1 2.66 21.43 1.66
C MET A 1 3.25 20.18 2.26
N GLU A 2 4.01 20.31 3.34
CA GLU A 2 4.56 19.17 4.07
C GLU A 2 3.41 18.48 4.80
N GLN A 3 3.24 17.18 4.59
CA GLN A 3 2.13 16.42 5.15
C GLN A 3 2.39 16.19 6.64
N SER A 4 1.54 16.74 7.51
CA SER A 4 1.72 16.69 8.97
C SER A 4 1.10 15.49 9.66
N ARG A 5 0.39 14.63 8.91
CA ARG A 5 -0.25 13.40 9.43
C ARG A 5 -0.29 12.29 8.40
N CYS A 6 -0.23 11.04 8.86
CA CYS A 6 -0.50 9.89 8.00
C CYS A 6 -1.95 9.93 7.48
N ASN A 7 -2.17 9.45 6.26
CA ASN A 7 -3.49 9.33 5.63
C ASN A 7 -4.15 7.99 5.92
N ALA A 8 -3.34 6.95 6.14
CA ALA A 8 -3.82 5.64 6.57
C ALA A 8 -4.27 5.65 8.03
N ASP A 9 -5.27 4.82 8.35
CA ASP A 9 -5.75 4.62 9.72
C ASP A 9 -4.62 4.06 10.62
N ALA A 10 -4.58 4.48 11.88
CA ALA A 10 -3.56 4.04 12.84
C ALA A 10 -3.57 2.52 13.06
N LYS A 11 -4.76 1.89 13.05
CA LYS A 11 -4.93 0.44 13.12
C LYS A 11 -4.28 -0.27 11.93
N HIS A 12 -4.50 0.27 10.74
CA HIS A 12 -3.92 -0.23 9.50
C HIS A 12 -2.40 -0.08 9.49
N ILE A 13 -1.88 1.09 9.90
CA ILE A 13 -0.44 1.34 10.03
C ILE A 13 0.19 0.34 11.00
N ARG A 14 -0.42 0.14 12.17
CA ARG A 14 0.08 -0.82 13.17
C ARG A 14 0.14 -2.23 12.58
N HIS A 15 -0.92 -2.68 11.92
CA HIS A 15 -0.96 -3.98 11.28
C HIS A 15 0.12 -4.11 10.20
N PHE A 16 0.28 -3.11 9.33
CA PHE A 16 1.33 -3.10 8.31
C PHE A 16 2.73 -3.21 8.93
N LEU A 17 2.99 -2.47 10.01
CA LEU A 17 4.29 -2.55 10.69
C LEU A 17 4.52 -3.92 11.34
N ASP A 18 3.47 -4.57 11.86
CA ASP A 18 3.59 -5.91 12.44
C ASP A 18 3.90 -6.98 11.38
N ILE A 19 3.25 -6.94 10.21
CA ILE A 19 3.51 -7.93 9.16
C ILE A 19 4.90 -7.82 8.53
N CYS A 20 5.50 -6.62 8.50
CA CYS A 20 6.85 -6.41 7.96
C CYS A 20 7.94 -6.35 9.05
N ASP A 21 7.60 -6.66 10.30
CA ASP A 21 8.51 -6.58 11.46
C ASP A 21 9.18 -5.21 11.61
N GLY A 22 8.44 -4.14 11.28
CA GLY A 22 8.94 -2.76 11.24
C GLY A 22 10.06 -2.52 10.21
N ASN A 23 10.36 -3.49 9.34
CA ASN A 23 11.47 -3.45 8.41
C ASN A 23 10.98 -3.35 6.96
N TRP A 24 10.97 -2.12 6.44
CA TRP A 24 10.56 -1.86 5.06
C TRP A 24 11.48 -2.52 4.02
N HIS A 25 12.70 -2.93 4.36
CA HIS A 25 13.56 -3.70 3.45
C HIS A 25 12.94 -5.06 3.08
N SER A 26 12.03 -5.59 3.92
CA SER A 26 11.27 -6.81 3.63
C SER A 26 10.06 -6.56 2.72
N CYS A 27 9.69 -5.30 2.49
CA CYS A 27 8.55 -4.94 1.65
C CYS A 27 8.91 -4.93 0.16
N ILE A 28 7.88 -5.03 -0.67
CA ILE A 28 7.96 -4.84 -2.11
C ILE A 28 7.50 -3.42 -2.45
N TYR A 29 8.30 -2.70 -3.23
CA TYR A 29 7.97 -1.38 -3.73
C TYR A 29 7.03 -1.48 -4.92
N VAL A 30 5.87 -0.84 -4.86
CA VAL A 30 4.90 -0.79 -5.97
C VAL A 30 4.93 0.58 -6.63
N ARG A 31 5.36 0.61 -7.90
CA ARG A 31 5.44 1.82 -8.73
C ARG A 31 4.10 2.08 -9.42
N CYS A 32 3.36 3.10 -8.98
CA CYS A 32 2.18 3.62 -9.67
C CYS A 32 2.53 4.88 -10.48
N VAL A 33 3.20 4.69 -11.62
CA VAL A 33 3.71 5.77 -12.50
C VAL A 33 2.65 6.39 -13.42
N SER A 34 1.47 5.80 -13.53
CA SER A 34 0.42 6.23 -14.47
C SER A 34 -0.96 6.26 -13.83
N CYS A 35 -1.05 6.79 -12.61
CA CYS A 35 -2.34 6.99 -11.97
C CYS A 35 -3.19 7.99 -12.78
N LYS A 36 -4.27 7.52 -13.38
CA LYS A 36 -5.19 8.34 -14.20
C LYS A 36 -6.16 9.18 -13.35
N THR A 37 -5.98 9.23 -12.03
CA THR A 37 -6.88 9.93 -11.09
C THR A 37 -6.14 11.03 -10.31
N PRO A 38 -5.71 12.11 -10.99
CA PRO A 38 -5.12 13.26 -10.32
C PRO A 38 -6.10 13.84 -9.29
N GLY A 39 -5.64 14.10 -8.06
CA GLY A 39 -6.44 14.61 -6.94
C GLY A 39 -7.00 13.54 -5.98
N TYR A 40 -7.17 12.30 -6.44
CA TYR A 40 -7.53 11.15 -5.56
C TYR A 40 -6.30 10.39 -5.05
N CYS A 41 -5.27 10.28 -5.89
CA CYS A 41 -4.01 9.62 -5.54
C CYS A 41 -2.90 10.69 -5.41
N ASN A 42 -2.54 11.05 -4.17
CA ASN A 42 -1.54 12.10 -3.87
C ASN A 42 -0.14 11.55 -3.53
N GLY A 43 0.18 10.32 -3.95
CA GLY A 43 1.47 9.69 -3.70
C GLY A 43 1.61 8.45 -4.57
N PRO A 44 2.36 8.50 -5.68
CA PRO A 44 2.31 7.52 -6.77
C PRO A 44 2.97 6.18 -6.44
N HIS A 45 3.29 5.88 -5.18
CA HIS A 45 4.02 4.68 -4.81
C HIS A 45 3.48 4.12 -3.50
N PHE A 46 3.60 2.81 -3.34
CA PHE A 46 3.18 2.09 -2.14
C PHE A 46 4.28 1.11 -1.75
N LEU A 47 4.40 0.86 -0.45
CA LEU A 47 4.99 -0.39 0.02
C LEU A 47 3.89 -1.43 0.10
N TYR A 48 4.25 -2.67 -0.21
CA TYR A 48 3.36 -3.81 -0.12
C TYR A 48 4.10 -4.95 0.60
N HIS A 49 3.38 -5.64 1.48
CA HIS A 49 3.82 -6.90 2.06
C HIS A 49 2.61 -7.85 2.11
N PRO A 50 2.76 -9.13 1.76
CA PRO A 50 1.69 -10.11 1.95
C PRO A 50 1.53 -10.44 3.45
N ASP A 51 0.31 -10.64 3.92
CA ASP A 51 0.09 -11.19 5.26
C ASP A 51 0.31 -12.72 5.29
N GLU A 52 0.09 -13.33 6.45
CA GLU A 52 0.20 -14.78 6.67
C GLU A 52 -0.72 -15.63 5.77
N ASN A 53 -1.80 -15.04 5.26
CA ASN A 53 -2.75 -15.68 4.35
C ASN A 53 -2.45 -15.35 2.87
N GLY A 54 -1.36 -14.61 2.61
CA GLY A 54 -1.00 -14.12 1.28
C GLY A 54 -1.83 -12.93 0.80
N SER A 55 -2.72 -12.37 1.63
CA SER A 55 -3.50 -11.18 1.28
C SER A 55 -2.57 -9.99 1.15
N PRO A 56 -2.78 -9.10 0.16
CA PRO A 56 -1.95 -7.92 0.06
C PRO A 56 -2.25 -7.01 1.24
N CYS A 57 -1.21 -6.38 1.81
CA CYS A 57 -1.33 -5.26 2.73
C CYS A 57 -0.47 -4.11 2.20
N VAL A 58 -1.04 -2.91 2.06
CA VAL A 58 -0.36 -1.78 1.41
C VAL A 58 -0.18 -0.59 2.35
N LEU A 59 0.94 0.11 2.22
CA LEU A 59 1.20 1.37 2.92
C LEU A 59 1.53 2.45 1.88
N PRO A 60 0.79 3.56 1.83
CA PRO A 60 1.13 4.68 0.95
C PRO A 60 2.54 5.19 1.23
N MET A 61 3.30 5.50 0.17
CA MET A 61 4.64 6.06 0.33
C MET A 61 4.64 7.38 1.10
N ALA A 62 3.56 8.16 0.99
CA ALA A 62 3.37 9.38 1.78
C ALA A 62 3.41 9.09 3.30
N ASP A 63 2.81 7.99 3.73
CA ASP A 63 2.78 7.59 5.14
C ASP A 63 4.09 6.92 5.54
N ALA A 64 4.66 6.08 4.66
CA ALA A 64 5.97 5.47 4.87
C ALA A 64 7.08 6.52 5.10
N ARG A 65 7.06 7.63 4.35
CA ARG A 65 7.98 8.77 4.53
C ARG A 65 7.89 9.43 5.89
N MET A 66 6.74 9.36 6.55
CA MET A 66 6.54 9.90 7.89
C MET A 66 6.93 8.90 8.98
N LEU A 67 6.73 7.61 8.72
CA LEU A 67 6.93 6.55 9.70
C LEU A 67 8.39 6.09 9.78
N PHE A 68 9.10 6.04 8.65
CA PHE A 68 10.47 5.58 8.60
C PHE A 68 11.46 6.75 8.69
N SER A 69 12.63 6.48 9.27
CA SER A 69 13.72 7.46 9.40
C SER A 69 14.35 7.87 8.06
N ARG A 70 14.09 7.09 7.01
CA ARG A 70 14.53 7.33 5.63
C ARG A 70 13.38 7.04 4.69
N ILE A 71 13.42 7.70 3.53
CA ILE A 71 12.47 7.44 2.45
C ILE A 71 12.82 6.07 1.85
N PRO A 72 11.89 5.10 1.85
CA PRO A 72 12.13 3.80 1.24
C PRO A 72 12.45 3.93 -0.26
N GLU A 73 13.64 3.51 -0.66
CA GLU A 73 14.03 3.45 -2.07
C GLU A 73 13.75 2.06 -2.66
N PRO A 74 13.34 1.96 -3.93
CA PRO A 74 13.03 0.68 -4.56
C PRO A 74 14.18 -0.33 -4.57
N THR A 75 15.44 0.15 -4.60
CA THR A 75 16.64 -0.70 -4.61
C THR A 75 16.98 -1.29 -3.25
N GLU A 76 16.41 -0.74 -2.19
CA GLU A 76 16.62 -1.17 -0.81
C GLU A 76 15.47 -2.06 -0.32
N CYS A 77 14.35 -2.11 -1.05
CA CYS A 77 13.25 -3.03 -0.84
C CYS A 77 13.60 -4.46 -1.30
N LEU A 78 12.84 -5.46 -0.84
CA LEU A 78 13.01 -6.86 -1.24
C LEU A 78 12.87 -7.04 -2.76
N SER A 79 11.96 -6.27 -3.35
CA SER A 79 11.76 -6.18 -4.79
C SER A 79 11.04 -4.87 -5.14
N ALA A 80 10.98 -4.55 -6.43
CA ALA A 80 10.19 -3.45 -6.96
C ALA A 80 9.40 -3.90 -8.20
N ILE A 81 8.10 -3.66 -8.19
CA ILE A 81 7.17 -4.03 -9.27
C ILE A 81 6.33 -2.84 -9.72
N THR A 82 5.74 -2.92 -10.90
CA THR A 82 4.76 -1.94 -11.36
C THR A 82 3.38 -2.20 -10.77
N LEU A 83 2.51 -1.20 -10.82
CA LEU A 83 1.11 -1.36 -10.43
C LEU A 83 0.42 -2.47 -11.24
N GLU A 84 0.67 -2.56 -12.54
CA GLU A 84 0.08 -3.58 -13.42
C GLU A 84 0.50 -4.99 -12.99
N GLN A 85 1.76 -5.17 -12.62
CA GLN A 85 2.25 -6.44 -12.08
C GLN A 85 1.59 -6.79 -10.75
N PHE A 86 1.45 -5.80 -9.85
CA PHE A 86 0.76 -5.98 -8.57
C PHE A 86 -0.72 -6.37 -8.77
N GLN A 87 -1.43 -5.69 -9.66
CA GLN A 87 -2.82 -6.02 -10.01
C GLN A 87 -2.94 -7.39 -10.68
N SER A 88 -1.98 -7.77 -11.52
CA SER A 88 -1.96 -9.11 -12.12
C SER A 88 -1.72 -10.20 -11.07
N LEU A 89 -0.84 -9.96 -10.09
CA LEU A 89 -0.57 -10.87 -8.98
C LEU A 89 -1.82 -11.10 -8.13
N TYR A 90 -2.59 -10.03 -7.89
CA TYR A 90 -3.75 -10.03 -7.02
C TYR A 90 -5.10 -9.99 -7.75
N GLY A 91 -5.15 -10.30 -9.05
CA GLY A 91 -6.35 -10.09 -9.87
C GLY A 91 -7.60 -10.76 -9.30
N LEU A 92 -7.47 -11.98 -8.77
CA LEU A 92 -8.57 -12.70 -8.12
C LEU A 92 -9.03 -12.03 -6.81
N TYR A 93 -8.10 -11.49 -6.02
CA TYR A 93 -8.40 -10.74 -4.81
C TYR A 93 -9.17 -9.46 -5.14
N PHE A 94 -8.69 -8.68 -6.13
CA PHE A 94 -9.36 -7.46 -6.57
C PHE A 94 -10.77 -7.73 -7.11
N ALA A 95 -10.97 -8.84 -7.84
CA ALA A 95 -12.29 -9.24 -8.32
C ALA A 95 -13.23 -9.65 -7.18
N LYS A 96 -12.75 -10.48 -6.25
CA LYS A 96 -13.52 -10.93 -5.08
C LYS A 96 -14.01 -9.77 -4.22
N GLU A 97 -13.16 -8.78 -3.99
CA GLU A 97 -13.46 -7.63 -3.14
C GLU A 97 -14.08 -6.45 -3.91
N ALA A 98 -14.46 -6.64 -5.18
CA ALA A 98 -15.08 -5.62 -6.05
C ALA A 98 -14.26 -4.31 -6.16
N LEU A 99 -12.94 -4.45 -6.28
CA LEU A 99 -11.98 -3.34 -6.35
C LEU A 99 -11.50 -3.01 -7.78
N THR A 100 -11.79 -3.87 -8.75
CA THR A 100 -11.26 -3.79 -10.13
C THR A 100 -11.69 -2.52 -10.88
N ASP A 101 -12.95 -2.09 -10.70
CA ASP A 101 -13.52 -0.94 -11.42
C ASP A 101 -13.27 0.40 -10.73
N LYS A 102 -12.47 0.40 -9.66
CA LYS A 102 -12.22 1.62 -8.87
C LYS A 102 -11.22 2.52 -9.58
N PRO A 103 -11.41 3.85 -9.53
CA PRO A 103 -10.53 4.81 -10.21
C PRO A 103 -9.03 4.67 -9.81
N CYS A 104 -8.76 4.35 -8.54
CA CYS A 104 -7.42 4.03 -8.05
C CYS A 104 -7.46 2.72 -7.24
N PRO A 105 -7.04 1.58 -7.84
CA PRO A 105 -7.11 0.27 -7.20
C PRO A 105 -6.35 0.18 -5.87
N CYS A 106 -5.14 0.75 -5.77
CA CYS A 106 -4.37 0.73 -4.52
C CYS A 106 -5.02 1.55 -3.40
N PHE A 107 -5.62 2.70 -3.72
CA PHE A 107 -6.31 3.50 -2.72
C PHE A 107 -7.62 2.83 -2.28
N ALA A 108 -8.35 2.22 -3.22
CA ALA A 108 -9.53 1.44 -2.89
C ALA A 108 -9.18 0.23 -2.01
N LEU A 109 -8.07 -0.45 -2.30
CA LEU A 109 -7.53 -1.52 -1.49
C LEU A 109 -7.18 -1.04 -0.07
N LEU A 110 -6.47 0.08 0.06
CA LEU A 110 -6.16 0.68 1.37
C LEU A 110 -7.45 0.92 2.19
N ARG A 111 -8.44 1.59 1.60
CA ARG A 111 -9.71 1.91 2.29
C ARG A 111 -10.49 0.64 2.66
N HIS A 112 -10.42 -0.39 1.83
CA HIS A 112 -11.01 -1.69 2.11
C HIS A 112 -10.30 -2.39 3.29
N GLN A 113 -8.96 -2.38 3.33
CA GLN A 113 -8.18 -2.95 4.42
C GLN A 113 -8.43 -2.22 5.75
N GLU A 114 -8.44 -0.89 5.72
CA GLU A 114 -8.77 -0.07 6.89
C GLU A 114 -10.14 -0.42 7.47
N ALA A 115 -11.16 -0.62 6.62
CA ALA A 115 -12.50 -1.00 7.07
C ALA A 115 -12.51 -2.40 7.72
N SER A 116 -11.78 -3.36 7.16
CA SER A 116 -11.62 -4.71 7.72
C SER A 116 -10.96 -4.69 9.10
N HIS A 117 -10.12 -3.69 9.36
CA HIS A 117 -9.48 -3.49 10.66
C HIS A 117 -10.39 -2.91 11.76
N TYR A 118 -11.66 -2.59 11.48
CA TYR A 118 -12.60 -2.20 12.55
C TYR A 118 -13.30 -3.37 13.22
N HIS A 119 -13.08 -4.60 12.72
CA HIS A 119 -13.64 -5.83 13.28
C HIS A 119 -12.70 -6.59 14.23
N TRP A 120 -11.56 -5.99 14.58
CA TRP A 120 -10.64 -6.44 15.64
C TRP A 120 -10.60 -5.50 16.83
#